data_AF-A0A2I0W2Y7-F1
#
_entry.id   AF-A0A2I0W2Y7-F1
#
_cell.length_a   1.000
_cell.length_b   1.000
_cell.length_c   1.000
_cell.angle_alpha   90.00
_cell.angle_beta   90.00
_cell.angle_gamma   90.00
#
_symmetry.space_group_name_H-M   'P 1'
#
loop_
_entity.id
_entity.type
_entity.pdbx_description
1 polymer ?
#
loop_
_entity_poly.entity_id
_entity_poly.type
_entity_poly.pdbx_seq_one_letter_code
_entity_poly.pdbx_strand_id
1 'polypeptide(L)'
;MSCLNPNNSFSAYDKEKLIQLAELYSIDFSIVELVALEYQVSTYILNMRSSEELSSLDNIADLAKQIVKDKKDIVYPLVHRLLVLALTLPVATATVERAF
;
A
#
# COMPACT_ATOMS: atom_id res chain seq x y z
N MET A 1 -7.65 7.30 -3.63
CA MET A 1 -6.48 6.45 -3.30
C MET A 1 -6.93 5.03 -2.92
N SER A 2 -7.22 4.16 -3.90
CA SER A 2 -7.66 2.77 -3.65
C SER A 2 -6.63 1.72 -4.07
N CYS A 3 -5.40 2.09 -4.41
CA CYS A 3 -4.39 1.19 -5.00
C CYS A 3 -3.98 0.04 -4.07
N LEU A 4 -4.06 0.27 -2.76
CA LEU A 4 -3.82 -0.72 -1.71
C LEU A 4 -5.11 -1.15 -1.00
N ASN A 5 -6.26 -0.89 -1.62
CA ASN A 5 -7.52 -1.35 -1.06
C ASN A 5 -7.62 -2.87 -1.23
N PRO A 6 -7.73 -3.66 -0.15
CA PRO A 6 -7.90 -5.11 -0.23
C PRO A 6 -9.19 -5.54 -0.93
N ASN A 7 -10.20 -4.65 -0.99
CA ASN A 7 -11.49 -4.92 -1.61
C ASN A 7 -11.34 -5.45 -3.05
N ASN A 8 -12.17 -6.43 -3.38
CA ASN A 8 -12.18 -7.13 -4.67
C ASN A 8 -10.79 -7.64 -5.08
N SER A 9 -10.04 -8.21 -4.11
CA SER A 9 -8.72 -8.81 -4.35
C SER A 9 -7.70 -7.82 -4.91
N PHE A 10 -7.68 -6.60 -4.35
CA PHE A 10 -6.85 -5.51 -4.84
C PHE A 10 -7.10 -5.19 -6.32
N SER A 11 -8.36 -5.12 -6.75
CA SER A 11 -8.68 -4.83 -8.16
C SER A 11 -8.26 -3.44 -8.61
N ALA A 12 -8.19 -2.50 -7.66
CA ALA A 12 -7.73 -1.14 -7.89
C ALA A 12 -6.19 -1.00 -7.83
N TYR A 13 -5.47 -2.11 -7.63
CA TYR A 13 -4.02 -2.13 -7.64
C TYR A 13 -3.48 -1.70 -9.00
N ASP A 14 -2.66 -0.67 -8.96
CA ASP A 14 -1.96 -0.12 -10.11
C ASP A 14 -0.52 0.12 -9.66
N LYS A 15 0.40 -0.69 -10.21
CA LYS A 15 1.81 -0.67 -9.85
C LYS A 15 2.42 0.69 -10.14
N GLU A 16 2.15 1.26 -11.31
CA GLU A 16 2.75 2.53 -11.74
C GLU A 16 2.30 3.67 -10.83
N LYS A 17 0.99 3.75 -10.53
CA LYS A 17 0.48 4.77 -9.60
C LYS A 17 1.06 4.66 -8.19
N LEU A 18 1.31 3.43 -7.74
CA LEU A 18 1.86 3.17 -6.42
C LEU A 18 3.35 3.54 -6.34
N ILE A 19 4.12 3.28 -7.40
CA ILE A 19 5.50 3.75 -7.51
C ILE A 19 5.56 5.27 -7.63
N GLN A 20 4.71 5.89 -8.44
CA GLN A 20 4.61 7.36 -8.50
C GLN A 20 4.30 7.96 -7.14
N LEU A 21 3.42 7.33 -6.36
CA LEU A 21 3.12 7.75 -5.00
C LEU A 21 4.37 7.65 -4.10
N ALA A 22 5.15 6.58 -4.20
CA ALA A 22 6.41 6.46 -3.48
C ALA A 22 7.46 7.49 -3.93
N GLU A 23 7.51 7.83 -5.22
CA GLU A 23 8.38 8.88 -5.77
C GLU A 23 8.02 10.28 -5.21
N LEU A 24 6.74 10.55 -4.94
CA LEU A 24 6.32 11.78 -4.26
C LEU A 24 6.92 11.88 -2.83
N TYR A 25 7.22 10.75 -2.21
CA TYR A 25 7.92 10.67 -0.92
C TYR A 25 9.42 10.41 -1.11
N SER A 26 10.08 11.19 -1.96
CA SER A 26 11.53 11.16 -2.19
C SER A 26 12.39 11.30 -0.91
N ILE A 27 11.81 11.78 0.19
CA ILE A 27 12.45 11.85 1.52
C ILE A 27 12.40 10.49 2.24
N ASP A 28 11.35 9.71 2.02
CA ASP A 28 11.11 8.42 2.67
C ASP A 28 11.60 7.23 1.84
N PHE A 29 11.78 7.38 0.53
CA PHE A 29 12.27 6.34 -0.37
C PHE A 29 13.48 6.81 -1.19
N SER A 30 14.56 6.05 -1.12
CA SER A 30 15.68 6.16 -2.06
C SER A 30 15.36 5.52 -3.42
N ILE A 31 16.13 5.88 -4.46
CA ILE A 31 15.98 5.29 -5.81
C ILE A 31 16.10 3.75 -5.77
N VAL A 32 17.02 3.23 -4.95
CA VAL A 32 17.22 1.78 -4.80
C VAL A 32 16.01 1.14 -4.11
N GLU A 33 15.45 1.80 -3.11
CA GLU A 33 14.23 1.34 -2.43
C GLU A 33 13.00 1.40 -3.32
N LEU A 34 12.89 2.37 -4.24
CA LEU A 34 11.78 2.42 -5.21
C LEU A 34 11.78 1.20 -6.14
N VAL A 35 12.96 0.80 -6.63
CA VAL A 35 13.11 -0.41 -7.44
C VAL A 35 12.79 -1.66 -6.62
N ALA A 36 13.26 -1.73 -5.38
CA ALA A 36 12.95 -2.84 -4.48
C ALA A 36 11.45 -2.89 -4.12
N LEU A 37 10.82 -1.73 -3.93
CA LEU A 37 9.39 -1.57 -3.64
C LEU A 37 8.56 -2.12 -4.80
N GLU A 38 8.94 -1.87 -6.05
CA GLU A 38 8.22 -2.40 -7.21
C GLU A 38 8.12 -3.92 -7.19
N TYR A 39 9.24 -4.59 -6.91
CA TYR A 39 9.27 -6.03 -6.77
C TYR A 39 8.48 -6.48 -5.54
N GLN A 40 8.70 -5.82 -4.40
CA GLN A 40 8.11 -6.19 -3.12
C GLN A 40 6.58 -6.06 -3.11
N VAL A 41 6.04 -4.99 -3.71
CA VAL A 41 4.60 -4.76 -3.84
C VAL A 41 3.98 -5.81 -4.75
N SER A 42 4.64 -6.17 -5.85
CA SER A 42 4.14 -7.22 -6.75
C SER A 42 4.05 -8.58 -6.02
N THR A 43 5.09 -8.96 -5.28
CA THR A 43 5.07 -10.17 -4.45
C THR A 43 4.02 -10.08 -3.34
N TYR A 44 3.90 -8.93 -2.69
CA TYR A 44 2.91 -8.70 -1.64
C TYR A 44 1.49 -8.91 -2.16
N ILE A 45 1.11 -8.26 -3.27
CA ILE A 45 -0.23 -8.40 -3.86
C ILE A 45 -0.51 -9.86 -4.22
N LEU A 46 0.44 -10.56 -4.84
CA LEU A 46 0.27 -11.99 -5.14
C LEU A 46 -0.01 -12.81 -3.87
N ASN A 47 0.77 -12.59 -2.81
CA ASN A 47 0.58 -13.28 -1.53
C ASN A 47 -0.75 -12.92 -0.86
N MET A 48 -1.18 -11.65 -0.96
CA MET A 48 -2.46 -11.20 -0.41
C MET A 48 -3.64 -11.82 -1.18
N ARG A 49 -3.55 -11.91 -2.52
CA ARG A 49 -4.59 -12.55 -3.33
C ARG A 49 -4.77 -14.04 -3.02
N SER A 50 -3.68 -14.71 -2.61
CA SER A 50 -3.73 -16.11 -2.16
C SER A 50 -4.20 -16.27 -0.71
N SER A 51 -4.29 -15.19 0.06
CA SER A 51 -4.69 -15.22 1.47
C SER A 51 -6.14 -14.79 1.61
N GLU A 52 -7.02 -15.77 1.85
CA GLU A 52 -8.46 -15.55 1.98
C GLU A 52 -8.79 -14.62 3.17
N GLU A 53 -8.03 -14.71 4.27
CA GLU A 53 -8.17 -13.86 5.45
C GLU A 53 -7.96 -12.36 5.14
N LEU A 54 -7.02 -12.05 4.25
CA LEU A 54 -6.69 -10.66 3.89
C LEU A 54 -7.60 -10.11 2.80
N SER A 55 -8.13 -10.99 1.96
CA SER A 55 -9.14 -10.65 0.95
C SER A 55 -10.48 -10.24 1.55
N SER A 56 -10.74 -10.63 2.81
CA SER A 56 -11.95 -10.29 3.56
C SER A 56 -11.93 -8.89 4.19
N LEU A 57 -10.80 -8.19 4.13
CA LEU A 57 -10.67 -6.85 4.68
C LEU A 57 -11.26 -5.82 3.71
N ASP A 58 -12.06 -4.89 4.23
CA ASP A 58 -12.71 -3.84 3.45
C ASP A 58 -11.99 -2.49 3.50
N ASN A 59 -11.01 -2.34 4.41
CA ASN A 59 -10.33 -1.08 4.62
C ASN A 59 -8.81 -1.23 4.80
N ILE A 60 -8.09 -0.16 4.42
CA ILE A 60 -6.63 -0.09 4.48
C ILE A 60 -6.08 -0.04 5.92
N ALA A 61 -6.89 0.41 6.88
CA ALA A 61 -6.49 0.48 8.29
C ALA A 61 -6.40 -0.91 8.93
N ASP A 62 -7.37 -1.78 8.65
CA ASP A 62 -7.40 -3.16 9.11
C ASP A 62 -6.37 -3.99 8.36
N LEU A 63 -6.11 -3.68 7.08
CA LEU A 63 -4.97 -4.24 6.35
C LEU A 63 -3.65 -3.92 7.06
N ALA A 64 -3.42 -2.67 7.45
CA ALA A 64 -2.21 -2.28 8.16
C ALA A 64 -2.06 -2.99 9.51
N LYS A 65 -3.15 -3.15 10.28
CA LYS A 65 -3.15 -3.93 11.53
C LYS A 65 -2.83 -5.40 11.27
N GLN A 66 -3.43 -5.99 10.23
CA GLN A 66 -3.26 -7.41 9.92
C GLN A 66 -1.84 -7.70 9.44
N ILE A 67 -1.20 -6.81 8.67
CA ILE A 67 0.20 -6.95 8.27
C ILE A 67 1.14 -7.00 9.48
N VAL A 68 0.93 -6.15 10.48
CA VAL A 68 1.71 -6.17 11.73
C VAL A 68 1.43 -7.45 12.52
N LYS A 69 0.17 -7.88 12.57
CA LYS A 69 -0.24 -9.12 13.25
C LYS A 69 0.41 -10.37 12.61
N ASP A 70 0.44 -10.43 11.29
CA ASP A 70 1.05 -11.51 10.51
C ASP A 70 2.59 -11.41 10.43
N LYS A 71 3.20 -10.41 11.08
CA LYS A 71 4.63 -10.07 10.97
C LYS A 71 5.09 -9.84 9.52
N LYS A 72 4.15 -9.50 8.64
CA LYS A 72 4.41 -9.17 7.24
C LYS A 72 5.04 -7.79 7.10
N ASP A 73 5.00 -6.96 8.13
CA ASP A 73 5.78 -5.72 8.21
C ASP A 73 7.29 -5.98 8.15
N ILE A 74 7.75 -7.12 8.67
CA ILE A 74 9.16 -7.53 8.62
C ILE A 74 9.52 -8.13 7.26
N VAL A 75 8.59 -8.86 6.65
CA VAL A 75 8.79 -9.49 5.32
C VAL A 75 8.69 -8.45 4.20
N TYR A 76 7.81 -7.47 4.37
CA TYR A 76 7.47 -6.44 3.39
C TYR A 76 7.63 -5.01 3.98
N PRO A 77 8.83 -4.62 4.44
CA PRO A 77 9.03 -3.34 5.11
C PRO A 77 8.71 -2.11 4.26
N LEU A 78 8.96 -2.13 2.94
CA LEU A 78 8.67 -0.99 2.07
C LEU A 78 7.18 -0.84 1.83
N VAL A 79 6.46 -1.96 1.69
CA VAL A 79 4.99 -1.97 1.60
C VAL A 79 4.36 -1.46 2.89
N HIS A 80 4.85 -1.93 4.04
CA HIS A 80 4.39 -1.45 5.34
C HIS A 80 4.63 0.05 5.50
N ARG A 81 5.81 0.54 5.11
CA ARG A 81 6.11 1.98 5.11
C ARG A 81 5.15 2.77 4.23
N LEU A 82 4.86 2.29 3.03
CA LEU A 82 3.93 2.93 2.12
C LEU A 82 2.50 2.95 2.67
N LEU A 83 2.06 1.88 3.35
CA LEU A 83 0.78 1.82 4.04
C LEU A 83 0.70 2.80 5.21
N VAL A 84 1.75 2.88 6.02
CA VAL A 84 1.85 3.84 7.12
C VAL A 84 1.83 5.25 6.57
N LEU A 85 2.57 5.56 5.50
CA LEU A 85 2.50 6.85 4.83
C LEU A 85 1.07 7.13 4.35
N ALA A 86 0.44 6.21 3.62
CA ALA A 86 -0.93 6.37 3.13
C ALA A 86 -1.98 6.59 4.26
N LEU A 87 -1.73 6.06 5.46
CA LEU A 87 -2.59 6.24 6.65
C LEU A 87 -2.27 7.50 7.47
N THR A 88 -0.99 7.87 7.56
CA THR A 88 -0.50 8.98 8.39
C THR A 88 -0.51 10.31 7.68
N LEU A 89 -0.42 10.29 6.34
CA LEU A 89 -0.69 11.46 5.54
C LEU A 89 -2.15 11.84 5.79
N PRO A 90 -2.42 13.04 6.31
CA PRO A 90 -3.76 13.57 6.20
C PRO A 90 -3.97 13.71 4.70
N VAL A 91 -4.76 12.81 4.13
CA VAL A 91 -5.52 13.20 2.96
C VAL A 91 -6.28 14.43 3.44
N ALA A 92 -5.82 15.61 3.05
CA ALA A 92 -6.60 16.84 3.11
C ALA A 92 -7.83 16.65 2.22
N THR A 93 -8.76 15.81 2.65
CA THR A 93 -10.12 15.64 2.13
C THR A 93 -11.08 16.23 3.15
N ALA A 94 -10.75 17.44 3.60
CA ALA A 94 -11.76 18.44 3.85
C ALA A 94 -11.43 19.59 2.91
N THR A 95 -12.29 19.81 1.91
CA THR A 95 -12.26 20.87 0.88
C THR A 95 -10.99 20.88 0.02
N VAL A 96 -10.98 20.37 -1.21
CA VAL A 96 -11.76 20.87 -2.36
C VAL A 96 -11.86 19.75 -3.41
N GLU A 97 -12.99 19.67 -4.11
CA GLU A 97 -13.18 18.91 -5.34
C GLU A 97 -12.00 19.07 -6.33
N ARG A 98 -11.21 18.02 -6.56
CA ARG A 98 -10.90 17.59 -7.93
C ARG A 98 -10.22 16.23 -7.96
N ALA A 99 -10.62 15.49 -8.99
CA ALA A 99 -10.18 14.16 -9.35
C ALA A 99 -8.67 13.93 -9.24
N PHE A 100 -8.31 12.85 -8.54
CA PHE A 100 -7.21 11.96 -8.88
C PHE A 100 -7.57 10.52 -8.48
#